data_AF-A0A183K3K8-F1
#
_entry.id   AF-A0A183K3K8-F1
#
_cell.length_a   1.000
_cell.length_b   1.000
_cell.length_c   1.000
_cell.angle_alpha   90.00
_cell.angle_beta   90.00
_cell.angle_gamma   90.00
#
_symmetry.space_group_name_H-M   'P 1'
#
loop_
_entity.id
_entity.type
_entity.pdbx_description
1 polymer ?
#
loop_
_entity_poly.entity_id
_entity_poly.type
_entity_poly.pdbx_seq_one_letter_code
_entity_poly.pdbx_strand_id
1 'polypeptide(L)'
;MKAKEMEKAATIGNTKQLYRLIKETGINKSSVSEIISEKDDTLICSQSRRLERWAEHFREQFNCSSDTLQLPTIPRQCEWNIEVGPPTLA
;
A
#
# COMPACT_ATOMS: atom_id res chain seq x y z
N MET A 1 -12.09 -24.31 -13.80
CA MET A 1 -13.26 -24.69 -12.98
C MET A 1 -13.70 -23.55 -12.05
N LYS A 2 -12.81 -23.02 -11.20
CA LYS A 2 -13.12 -21.89 -10.27
C LYS A 2 -13.63 -20.62 -10.96
N ALA A 3 -13.10 -20.24 -12.12
CA ALA A 3 -13.55 -19.05 -12.86
C ALA A 3 -15.05 -19.10 -13.24
N LYS A 4 -15.54 -20.24 -13.74
CA LYS A 4 -16.97 -20.45 -14.05
C LYS A 4 -17.85 -20.38 -12.81
N GLU A 5 -17.35 -20.84 -11.66
CA GLU A 5 -18.09 -20.76 -10.39
C GLU A 5 -18.13 -19.34 -9.82
N MET A 6 -17.06 -18.57 -10.00
CA MET A 6 -17.03 -17.14 -9.65
C MET A 6 -18.01 -16.33 -10.50
N GLU A 7 -18.06 -16.60 -11.81
CA GLU A 7 -19.01 -15.98 -12.73
C GLU A 7 -20.47 -16.26 -12.31
N LYS A 8 -20.80 -17.53 -12.03
CA LYS A 8 -22.13 -17.90 -11.50
C LYS A 8 -22.46 -17.18 -10.18
N ALA A 9 -21.52 -17.17 -9.24
CA ALA A 9 -21.72 -16.51 -7.95
C ALA A 9 -21.95 -15.00 -8.10
N ALA A 10 -21.27 -14.35 -9.05
CA ALA A 10 -21.47 -12.94 -9.38
C ALA A 10 -22.85 -12.71 -10.01
N THR A 11 -23.23 -13.52 -11.00
CA THR A 11 -24.53 -13.40 -11.70
C THR A 11 -25.72 -13.59 -10.77
N ILE A 12 -25.62 -14.48 -9.77
CA ILE A 12 -26.68 -14.76 -8.81
C ILE A 12 -26.61 -13.80 -7.59
N GLY A 13 -25.60 -12.92 -7.52
CA GLY A 13 -25.41 -12.01 -6.40
C GLY A 13 -25.02 -12.70 -5.09
N ASN A 14 -24.46 -13.91 -5.15
CA ASN A 14 -24.03 -14.66 -3.97
C ASN A 14 -22.66 -14.15 -3.47
N THR A 15 -22.68 -13.00 -2.80
CA THR A 15 -21.49 -12.30 -2.30
C THR A 15 -20.67 -13.16 -1.34
N LYS A 16 -21.31 -14.01 -0.52
CA LYS A 16 -20.63 -14.92 0.41
C LYS A 16 -19.82 -15.99 -0.30
N GLN A 17 -20.37 -16.60 -1.36
CA GLN A 17 -19.62 -17.57 -2.17
C GLN A 17 -18.54 -16.88 -2.99
N LEU A 18 -18.82 -15.71 -3.57
CA LEU A 18 -17.86 -14.94 -4.34
C LEU A 18 -16.65 -14.54 -3.48
N TYR A 19 -16.87 -14.03 -2.26
CA TYR A 19 -15.81 -13.68 -1.32
C TYR A 19 -14.93 -14.87 -0.95
N ARG A 20 -15.53 -16.04 -0.68
CA ARG A 20 -14.79 -17.27 -0.38
C ARG A 20 -13.91 -17.71 -1.56
N LEU A 21 -14.47 -17.69 -2.77
CA LEU A 21 -13.72 -18.05 -3.98
C LEU A 21 -12.57 -17.08 -4.23
N ILE A 22 -12.77 -15.78 -4.00
CA ILE A 22 -11.70 -14.77 -4.06
C ILE A 22 -10.63 -15.04 -3.00
N LYS A 23 -11.00 -15.45 -1.78
CA LYS A 23 -10.01 -15.81 -0.74
C LYS A 23 -9.27 -17.11 -1.05
N GLU A 24 -9.90 -18.09 -1.67
CA GLU A 24 -9.28 -19.37 -2.03
C GLU A 24 -8.38 -19.27 -3.27
N THR A 25 -8.77 -18.43 -4.24
CA THR A 25 -8.07 -18.27 -5.53
C THR A 25 -7.15 -17.07 -5.54
N GLY A 26 -7.46 -16.06 -4.70
CA GLY A 26 -6.61 -14.92 -4.46
C GLY A 26 -5.26 -15.43 -4.00
N ILE A 27 -4.23 -14.94 -4.66
CA ILE A 27 -2.85 -15.22 -4.31
C ILE A 27 -2.65 -14.61 -2.92
N ASN A 28 -2.98 -15.38 -1.88
CA ASN A 28 -2.72 -15.06 -0.48
C ASN A 28 -1.22 -15.17 -0.17
N LYS A 29 -0.38 -15.32 -1.19
CA LYS A 29 1.05 -15.18 -1.04
C LYS A 29 1.30 -13.70 -1.01
N SER A 30 1.66 -13.22 0.17
CA SER A 30 2.27 -11.92 0.42
C SER A 30 3.44 -11.68 -0.55
N SER A 31 3.13 -11.33 -1.79
CA SER A 31 4.11 -11.09 -2.84
C SER A 31 4.73 -9.70 -2.72
N VAL A 32 4.10 -8.81 -1.96
CA VAL A 32 4.59 -7.45 -1.70
C VAL A 32 5.99 -7.47 -1.10
N SER A 33 6.34 -8.51 -0.35
CA SER A 33 7.68 -8.65 0.21
C SER A 33 8.59 -9.57 -0.62
N GLU A 34 8.10 -10.32 -1.61
CA GLU A 34 8.87 -11.33 -2.37
C GLU A 34 9.86 -10.71 -3.37
N ILE A 35 9.67 -9.46 -3.76
CA ILE A 35 10.47 -8.78 -4.78
C ILE A 35 11.47 -7.81 -4.12
N ILE A 36 11.99 -8.14 -2.93
CA ILE A 36 13.06 -7.35 -2.32
C ILE A 36 14.39 -7.89 -2.86
N SER A 37 15.15 -7.00 -3.50
CA SER A 37 16.51 -7.25 -3.94
C SER A 37 17.54 -6.62 -3.00
N GLU A 38 18.74 -7.18 -3.02
CA GLU A 38 19.96 -6.53 -2.54
C GLU A 38 20.28 -5.30 -3.42
N LYS A 39 21.27 -4.51 -2.99
CA LYS A 39 21.74 -3.33 -3.75
C LYS A 39 22.38 -3.67 -5.09
N ASP A 40 22.82 -4.92 -5.26
CA ASP A 40 23.40 -5.45 -6.50
C ASP A 40 22.35 -6.15 -7.40
N ASP A 41 21.06 -5.87 -7.15
CA ASP A 41 19.90 -6.44 -7.82
C ASP A 41 19.70 -7.96 -7.62
N THR A 42 20.46 -8.58 -6.71
CA THR A 42 20.25 -9.99 -6.35
C THR A 42 18.95 -10.17 -5.57
N LEU A 43 18.10 -11.10 -6.00
CA LEU A 43 16.83 -11.38 -5.31
C LEU A 43 17.05 -12.05 -3.95
N ILE A 44 16.35 -11.57 -2.93
CA ILE A 44 16.43 -12.10 -1.57
C ILE A 44 15.31 -13.12 -1.34
N CYS A 45 15.66 -14.40 -1.23
CA CYS A 45 14.68 -15.45 -0.97
C CYS A 45 14.34 -15.65 0.52
N SER A 46 15.25 -15.29 1.44
CA SER A 46 15.06 -15.52 2.88
C SER A 46 14.25 -14.40 3.54
N GLN A 47 13.25 -14.80 4.33
CA GLN A 47 12.34 -13.84 4.99
C GLN A 47 13.05 -12.95 6.02
N SER A 48 13.97 -13.50 6.81
CA SER A 48 14.76 -12.73 7.78
C SER A 48 15.56 -11.62 7.10
N ARG A 49 16.26 -11.97 6.02
CA ARG A 49 17.07 -11.03 5.24
C ARG A 49 16.22 -9.95 4.57
N ARG A 50 15.02 -10.30 4.09
CA ARG A 50 14.05 -9.34 3.54
C ARG A 50 13.67 -8.27 4.57
N LEU A 51 13.43 -8.68 5.82
CA LEU A 51 13.12 -7.74 6.91
C LEU A 51 14.32 -6.83 7.23
N GLU A 52 15.52 -7.39 7.27
CA GLU A 52 16.76 -6.62 7.47
C GLU A 52 16.97 -5.59 6.36
N ARG A 53 16.85 -6.00 5.09
CA ARG A 53 17.01 -5.10 3.93
C ARG A 53 15.95 -4.00 3.90
N TRP A 54 14.72 -4.32 4.32
CA TRP A 54 13.68 -3.31 4.49
C TRP A 54 14.10 -2.28 5.53
N ALA A 55 14.55 -2.72 6.71
CA ALA A 55 14.99 -1.82 7.76
C ALA A 55 16.20 -0.96 7.35
N GLU A 56 17.16 -1.51 6.59
CA GLU A 56 18.28 -0.76 6.02
C GLU A 56 17.82 0.30 5.03
N HIS A 57 16.95 -0.05 4.08
CA HIS A 57 16.43 0.89 3.09
C HIS A 57 15.71 2.06 3.77
N PHE A 58 14.89 1.79 4.79
CA PHE A 58 14.26 2.84 5.59
C PHE A 58 15.28 3.71 6.30
N ARG A 59 16.32 3.12 6.91
CA ARG A 59 17.37 3.91 7.55
C ARG A 59 18.13 4.78 6.56
N GLU A 60 18.43 4.28 5.36
CA GLU A 60 19.13 5.03 4.31
C GLU A 60 18.28 6.19 3.78
N GLN A 61 16.98 5.96 3.55
CA GLN A 61 16.07 6.98 3.03
C GLN A 61 15.72 8.05 4.08
N PHE A 62 15.50 7.64 5.34
CA PHE A 62 14.98 8.54 6.38
C PHE A 62 16.05 9.10 7.32
N ASN A 63 17.23 8.49 7.42
CA ASN A 63 18.37 9.10 8.13
C ASN A 63 19.29 9.88 7.19
N CYS A 64 18.84 10.19 5.96
CA CYS A 64 19.52 11.12 5.08
C CYS A 64 19.41 12.53 5.67
N SER A 65 20.42 12.87 6.49
CA SER A 65 20.81 14.20 6.95
C SER A 65 19.78 15.01 7.76
N SER A 66 19.80 14.86 9.09
CA SER A 66 19.40 15.96 9.98
C SER A 66 20.24 17.23 9.75
N ASP A 67 21.44 17.09 9.18
CA ASP A 67 22.38 18.18 8.90
C ASP A 67 22.09 19.00 7.63
N THR A 68 20.94 18.78 6.97
CA THR A 68 20.53 19.63 5.83
C THR A 68 19.07 20.06 5.90
N LEU A 69 18.45 20.05 7.10
CA LEU A 69 17.15 20.69 7.31
C LEU A 69 17.31 22.20 7.48
N GLN A 70 17.88 22.89 6.48
CA GLN A 70 17.35 24.20 6.12
C GLN A 70 16.00 23.94 5.45
N LEU A 71 14.99 23.61 6.26
CA LEU A 71 13.61 23.59 5.80
C LEU A 71 13.35 24.97 5.19
N PRO A 72 13.00 25.06 3.89
CA PRO A 72 12.51 26.32 3.36
C PRO A 72 11.35 26.74 4.26
N THR A 73 11.42 27.94 4.82
CA THR A 73 10.34 28.49 5.61
C THR A 73 9.11 28.53 4.71
N ILE A 74 8.22 27.55 4.85
CA ILE A 74 6.95 27.53 4.15
C ILE A 74 6.19 28.74 4.67
N PRO A 75 5.87 29.75 3.84
CA PRO A 75 5.00 30.82 4.27
C PRO A 75 3.71 30.17 4.75
N ARG A 76 3.31 30.48 5.98
CA ARG A 76 2.11 29.95 6.62
C ARG A 76 0.99 30.00 5.58
N GLN A 77 0.54 28.82 5.10
CA GLN A 77 -0.39 28.77 3.96
C GLN A 77 -1.57 29.72 4.26
N CYS A 78 -1.96 30.50 3.25
CA CYS A 78 -3.19 31.27 3.32
C CYS A 78 -4.30 30.35 3.82
N GLU A 79 -4.98 30.81 4.87
CA GLU A 79 -6.09 30.12 5.49
C GLU A 79 -7.05 29.70 4.36
N TRP A 80 -7.17 28.39 4.13
CA TRP A 80 -8.07 27.88 3.12
C TRP A 80 -9.45 28.42 3.48
N ASN A 81 -10.05 29.21 2.57
CA ASN A 81 -11.42 29.72 2.74
C ASN A 81 -12.39 28.53 2.65
N ILE A 82 -12.43 27.74 3.72
CA ILE A 82 -13.43 26.71 3.94
C ILE A 82 -14.66 27.49 4.40
N GLU A 83 -15.67 27.56 3.54
CA GLU A 83 -16.97 28.10 3.93
C GLU A 83 -17.58 27.14 4.96
N VAL A 84 -17.43 27.48 6.24
CA VAL A 84 -17.97 26.72 7.38
C VAL A 84 -19.47 27.00 7.60
N GLY A 85 -20.12 27.65 6.64
CA GLY A 85 -21.52 28.02 6.69
C GLY A 85 -22.43 26.78 6.59
N PRO A 86 -23.61 26.81 7.22
CA PRO A 86 -24.60 25.75 7.05
C PRO A 86 -24.99 25.66 5.56
N PRO A 87 -25.13 24.45 4.99
CA PRO A 87 -25.54 24.30 3.59
C PRO A 87 -26.91 24.95 3.41
N THR A 88 -26.99 25.93 2.52
CA THR A 88 -28.26 26.60 2.22
C THR A 88 -29.11 25.60 1.44
N LEU A 89 -30.27 25.23 1.99
CA LEU A 89 -31.28 24.44 1.27
C LEU A 89 -31.85 25.32 0.15
N ALA A 90 -31.59 24.91 -1.09
CA ALA A 90 -32.31 25.39 -2.27
C ALA A 90 -33.63 24.60 -2.43
#